data_AF-A0A820M8K8-F1
#
_entry.id   AF-A0A820M8K8-F1
#
_cell.length_a   1.000
_cell.length_b   1.000
_cell.length_c   1.000
_cell.angle_alpha   90.00
_cell.angle_beta   90.00
_cell.angle_gamma   90.00
#
_symmetry.space_group_name_H-M   'P 1'
#
loop_
_entity.id
_entity.type
_entity.pdbx_description
1 polymer ?
#
loop_
_entity_poly.entity_id
_entity_poly.type
_entity_poly.pdbx_seq_one_letter_code
_entity_poly.pdbx_strand_id
1 'polypeptide(L)'
;VDCGGPCAPGKTCEIGQHCNVSTDCTSGTCNSSNQCDGPSCTDGILNQGEADVDCGGPCTPIRTCEIGQHCNVSTDCTSGICNSSNQCD
;
A
#
# COMPACT_ATOMS: atom_id res chain seq x y z
N VAL A 1 -18.64 -15.10 -7.33
CA VAL A 1 -18.86 -14.35 -6.07
C VAL A 1 -18.50 -12.93 -6.43
N ASP A 2 -19.50 -12.14 -6.77
CA ASP A 2 -19.27 -11.02 -7.69
C ASP A 2 -19.20 -9.71 -6.90
N CYS A 3 -18.00 -9.43 -6.40
CA CYS A 3 -17.55 -8.12 -5.97
C CYS A 3 -16.59 -7.57 -7.05
N GLY A 4 -16.49 -6.26 -7.19
CA GLY A 4 -15.69 -5.63 -8.25
C GLY A 4 -16.37 -5.58 -9.63
N GLY A 5 -15.86 -4.72 -10.50
CA GLY A 5 -16.31 -4.57 -11.88
C GLY A 5 -17.69 -3.93 -12.10
N PRO A 6 -18.17 -3.93 -13.36
CA PRO A 6 -19.40 -3.23 -13.78
C PRO A 6 -20.68 -3.84 -13.20
N CYS A 7 -20.63 -5.09 -12.73
CA CYS A 7 -21.77 -5.79 -12.14
C CYS A 7 -21.96 -5.49 -10.64
N ALA A 8 -20.97 -4.88 -9.98
CA ALA A 8 -21.03 -4.49 -8.58
C ALA A 8 -20.35 -3.12 -8.35
N PRO A 9 -20.85 -2.02 -8.95
CA PRO A 9 -20.23 -0.70 -8.84
C PRO A 9 -20.15 -0.25 -7.38
N GLY A 10 -18.95 0.10 -6.93
CA GLY A 10 -18.67 0.54 -5.56
C GLY A 10 -18.53 -0.58 -4.53
N LYS A 11 -18.62 -1.86 -4.93
CA LYS A 11 -18.24 -2.98 -4.07
C LYS A 11 -16.82 -3.41 -4.38
N THR A 12 -15.91 -3.16 -3.46
CA THR A 12 -14.58 -3.74 -3.45
C THR A 12 -14.60 -5.12 -2.77
N CYS A 13 -13.75 -6.01 -3.27
CA CYS A 13 -13.55 -7.38 -2.82
C CYS A 13 -12.57 -7.44 -1.65
N GLU A 14 -12.82 -8.35 -0.72
CA GLU A 14 -11.90 -8.62 0.40
C GLU A 14 -10.72 -9.52 -0.03
N ILE A 15 -9.67 -9.57 0.79
CA ILE A 15 -8.49 -10.42 0.56
C ILE A 15 -8.91 -11.87 0.29
N GLY A 16 -8.32 -12.49 -0.73
CA GLY A 16 -8.58 -13.85 -1.20
C GLY A 16 -9.76 -13.99 -2.17
N GLN A 17 -10.58 -12.95 -2.35
CA GLN A 17 -11.70 -12.96 -3.31
C GLN A 17 -11.21 -12.72 -4.74
N HIS A 18 -11.98 -13.19 -5.71
CA HIS A 18 -11.61 -13.07 -7.11
C HIS A 18 -11.68 -11.61 -7.58
N CYS A 19 -10.65 -11.16 -8.30
CA CYS A 19 -10.56 -9.83 -8.90
C CYS A 19 -10.09 -9.93 -10.35
N ASN A 20 -10.46 -8.94 -11.18
CA ASN A 20 -9.93 -8.82 -12.54
C ASN A 20 -8.91 -7.68 -12.64
N VAL A 21 -9.10 -6.65 -11.83
CA VAL A 21 -8.20 -5.50 -11.74
C VAL A 21 -7.95 -5.15 -10.27
N SER A 22 -6.80 -4.53 -10.00
CA SER A 22 -6.41 -4.03 -8.68
C SER A 22 -7.50 -3.20 -7.97
N THR A 23 -8.23 -2.38 -8.72
CA THR A 23 -9.32 -1.55 -8.18
C THR A 23 -10.56 -2.34 -7.75
N ASP A 24 -10.65 -3.62 -8.12
CA ASP A 24 -11.72 -4.49 -7.62
C ASP A 24 -11.50 -4.83 -6.14
N CYS A 25 -10.29 -4.70 -5.60
CA CYS A 25 -9.93 -5.11 -4.25
C CYS A 25 -9.94 -3.96 -3.25
N THR A 26 -10.34 -4.22 -2.00
CA THR A 26 -10.25 -3.25 -0.90
C THR A 26 -8.80 -2.87 -0.60
N SER A 27 -7.87 -3.79 -0.85
CA SER A 27 -6.42 -3.57 -0.76
C SER A 27 -5.85 -2.78 -1.92
N GLY A 28 -6.59 -2.64 -3.04
CA GLY A 28 -6.04 -2.07 -4.27
C GLY A 28 -5.10 -3.02 -5.02
N THR A 29 -4.94 -4.27 -4.58
CA THR A 29 -3.99 -5.23 -5.18
C THR A 29 -4.70 -6.51 -5.62
N CYS A 30 -4.62 -6.80 -6.92
CA CYS A 30 -5.08 -8.06 -7.51
C CYS A 30 -3.87 -8.87 -7.96
N ASN A 31 -3.63 -10.02 -7.34
CA ASN A 31 -2.46 -10.84 -7.65
C ASN A 31 -2.61 -11.65 -8.94
N SER A 32 -1.53 -12.30 -9.36
CA SER A 32 -1.47 -13.11 -10.58
C SER A 32 -2.42 -14.32 -10.59
N SER A 33 -2.98 -14.70 -9.44
CA SER A 33 -4.00 -15.75 -9.32
C SER A 33 -5.41 -15.20 -9.47
N ASN A 34 -5.57 -13.93 -9.86
CA ASN A 34 -6.83 -13.18 -9.89
C ASN A 34 -7.51 -13.16 -8.52
N GLN A 35 -6.73 -13.02 -7.46
CA GLN A 35 -7.24 -12.89 -6.10
C GLN A 35 -6.76 -11.60 -5.47
N CYS A 36 -7.63 -10.97 -4.69
CA CYS A 36 -7.27 -9.79 -3.93
C CYS A 36 -6.20 -10.16 -2.94
N ASP A 37 -5.02 -9.57 -3.07
CA ASP A 37 -3.95 -9.81 -2.13
C ASP A 37 -4.04 -8.84 -0.96
N GLY A 38 -3.36 -9.19 0.13
CA GLY A 38 -3.14 -8.23 1.19
C GLY A 38 -2.30 -7.05 0.70
N PRO A 39 -2.46 -5.87 1.31
CA PRO A 39 -1.51 -4.79 1.13
C PRO A 39 -0.10 -5.27 1.48
N SER A 40 0.87 -4.91 0.67
CA SER A 40 2.25 -5.30 0.89
C SER A 40 3.16 -4.10 0.73
N CYS A 41 4.24 -4.08 1.49
CA CYS A 41 5.30 -3.10 1.35
C CYS A 41 6.13 -3.30 0.08
N THR A 42 5.56 -3.79 -1.02
CA THR A 42 6.21 -4.07 -2.30
C THR A 42 5.20 -4.10 -3.45
N ASP A 43 3.95 -3.68 -3.21
CA ASP A 43 2.88 -3.76 -4.21
C ASP A 43 2.84 -2.55 -5.15
N GLY A 44 3.68 -1.55 -4.91
CA GLY A 44 3.82 -0.35 -5.72
C GLY A 44 2.71 0.67 -5.48
N ILE A 45 1.93 0.53 -4.40
CA ILE A 45 0.74 1.34 -4.13
C ILE A 45 0.84 1.93 -2.73
N LEU A 46 0.81 3.26 -2.62
CA LEU A 46 0.72 3.94 -1.32
C LEU A 46 -0.59 3.58 -0.62
N ASN A 47 -0.54 2.66 0.33
CA ASN A 47 -1.73 2.12 0.96
C ASN A 47 -1.54 1.83 2.46
N GLN A 48 -2.66 1.63 3.16
CA GLN A 48 -2.79 1.14 4.53
C GLN A 48 -1.90 1.80 5.60
N GLY A 49 -1.56 3.08 5.41
CA GLY A 49 -0.80 3.87 6.37
C GLY A 49 0.70 3.91 6.12
N GLU A 50 1.17 3.43 4.96
CA GLU A 50 2.50 3.72 4.44
C GLU A 50 2.79 5.22 4.42
N ALA A 51 4.07 5.57 4.60
CA ALA A 51 4.50 6.95 4.60
C ALA A 51 4.81 7.45 3.18
N ASP A 52 5.41 6.59 2.36
CA ASP A 52 5.55 6.74 0.90
C ASP A 52 5.31 5.38 0.24
N VAL A 53 5.23 5.32 -1.10
CA VAL A 53 4.91 4.09 -1.84
C VAL A 53 5.81 2.93 -1.38
N ASP A 54 5.21 1.90 -0.79
CA ASP A 54 5.87 0.71 -0.27
C ASP A 54 6.91 0.92 0.86
N CYS A 55 6.83 2.02 1.62
CA CYS A 55 7.75 2.26 2.72
C CYS A 55 7.13 3.07 3.87
N GLY A 56 7.76 2.98 5.05
CA GLY A 56 7.33 3.73 6.22
C GLY A 56 6.03 3.20 6.85
N GLY A 57 5.63 3.76 7.99
CA GLY A 57 4.44 3.36 8.72
C GLY A 57 4.43 1.85 9.04
N PRO A 58 3.41 1.08 8.60
CA PRO A 58 3.30 -0.36 8.85
C PRO A 58 4.42 -1.18 8.18
N CYS A 59 5.13 -0.58 7.21
CA CYS A 59 6.27 -1.22 6.57
C CYS A 59 7.54 -1.16 7.41
N THR A 60 7.59 -0.35 8.46
CA THR A 60 8.76 -0.30 9.35
C THR A 60 8.77 -1.47 10.34
N PRO A 61 9.94 -2.07 10.62
CA PRO A 61 11.29 -1.77 10.11
C PRO A 61 11.67 -2.55 8.84
N ILE A 62 10.73 -3.27 8.21
CA ILE A 62 10.98 -4.15 7.05
C ILE A 62 11.44 -3.33 5.83
N ARG A 63 10.76 -2.21 5.57
CA ARG A 63 11.10 -1.21 4.56
C ARG A 63 10.90 0.19 5.10
N THR A 64 12.03 0.83 5.35
CA THR A 64 12.13 2.26 5.62
C THR A 64 12.27 3.03 4.31
N CYS A 65 11.77 4.24 4.29
CA CYS A 65 11.87 5.18 3.20
C CYS A 65 13.31 5.71 3.04
N GLU A 66 13.69 5.96 1.79
CA GLU A 66 14.97 6.54 1.39
C GLU A 66 14.95 8.07 1.47
N ILE A 67 16.12 8.70 1.34
CA ILE A 67 16.23 10.16 1.36
C ILE A 67 15.37 10.80 0.27
N GLY A 68 14.60 11.82 0.64
CA GLY A 68 13.66 12.55 -0.22
C GLY A 68 12.26 11.93 -0.31
N GLN A 69 12.05 10.70 0.20
CA GLN A 69 10.72 10.09 0.28
C GLN A 69 9.91 10.65 1.44
N HIS A 70 8.59 10.53 1.34
CA HIS A 70 7.69 11.00 2.39
C HIS A 70 7.83 10.19 3.68
N CYS A 71 7.69 10.89 4.81
CA CYS A 71 7.71 10.31 6.14
C CYS A 71 6.69 10.99 7.04
N ASN A 72 6.14 10.25 7.99
CA ASN A 72 5.29 10.80 9.05
C ASN A 72 6.05 10.86 10.38
N VAL A 73 6.97 9.91 10.60
CA VAL A 73 7.81 9.82 11.78
C VAL A 73 9.24 9.48 11.40
N SER A 74 10.19 9.77 12.30
CA SER A 74 11.61 9.48 12.10
C SER A 74 11.92 8.01 11.81
N THR A 75 11.14 7.08 12.40
CA THR A 75 11.32 5.64 12.18
C THR A 75 10.92 5.19 10.78
N ASP A 76 10.18 6.02 10.03
CA ASP A 76 9.85 5.76 8.63
C ASP A 76 11.10 5.83 7.75
N CYS A 77 12.09 6.63 8.13
CA CYS A 77 13.27 6.91 7.32
C CYS A 77 14.43 5.99 7.67
N THR A 78 15.18 5.56 6.66
CA THR A 78 16.42 4.79 6.83
C THR A 78 17.46 5.57 7.63
N SER A 79 17.47 6.91 7.50
CA SER A 79 18.34 7.81 8.26
C SER A 79 17.90 8.03 9.71
N GLY A 80 16.65 7.67 10.05
CA GLY A 80 16.06 8.03 11.33
C GLY A 80 15.68 9.52 11.45
N ILE A 81 15.68 10.28 10.34
CA ILE A 81 15.36 11.71 10.33
C ILE A 81 14.22 11.96 9.36
N CYS A 82 13.08 12.41 9.90
CA CYS A 82 11.98 12.95 9.12
C CYS A 82 11.97 14.47 9.32
N ASN A 83 12.17 15.22 8.25
CA ASN A 83 12.35 16.67 8.31
C ASN A 83 11.00 17.42 8.43
N SER A 84 11.07 18.74 8.63
CA SER A 84 9.86 19.58 8.78
C SER A 84 8.99 19.70 7.51
N SER A 85 9.47 19.20 6.37
CA SER A 85 8.72 19.09 5.12
C SER A 85 8.12 17.69 4.91
N ASN A 86 8.12 16.84 5.94
CA ASN A 86 7.68 15.44 5.89
C ASN A 86 8.47 14.61 4.86
N GLN A 87 9.78 14.86 4.74
CA GLN A 87 10.68 14.11 3.88
C GLN A 87 11.86 13.53 4.67
N CYS A 88 12.32 12.35 4.27
CA CYS A 88 13.49 11.72 4.85
C CYS A 88 14.78 12.45 4.46
N ASP A 89 15.62 12.78 5.45
CA ASP A 89 16.89 13.51 5.28
C ASP A 89 18.11 12.70 5.76
#